data_AF-K1RCY2-F1
#
_entry.id   AF-K1RCY2-F1
#
_cell.length_a   1.000
_cell.length_b   1.000
_cell.length_c   1.000
_cell.angle_alpha   90.00
_cell.angle_beta   90.00
_cell.angle_gamma   90.00
#
_symmetry.space_group_name_H-M   'P 1'
#
loop_
_entity.id
_entity.type
_entity.pdbx_description
1 polymer ?
#
loop_
_entity_poly.entity_id
_entity_poly.type
_entity_poly.pdbx_seq_one_letter_code
_entity_poly.pdbx_strand_id
1 'polypeptide(L)'
;MAHWEVLLRSRAIETQCYVVAAAQFGKHNSKRVSYGHSMVIDPWGAVIAQCSDGVDVCFAEINLNMIKKIRDEMPIMRHRRPDLYGFLQSYNKGNIDDTYHYQFGQHSIGCGQVFYKTALSFAFVNIKPVLPAILHFLELQTYVLVSSLRPAKRFSDLTSAEVADLSLCVQRVCRAVEAHFKGTSLTIAVQDGPDSGQTVEHVHFHILPRKPADIPNNDDVYRELATHDQDIQAINRRSEEEMNREAAELRHYFL
;
A
#
# COMPACT_ATOMS: atom_id res chain seq x y z
N MET A 1 12.19 -0.90 35.50
CA MET A 1 11.51 -0.30 36.66
C MET A 1 11.11 1.17 36.41
N ALA A 2 11.97 2.04 35.88
CA ALA A 2 11.61 3.46 35.68
C ALA A 2 10.64 3.78 34.52
N HIS A 3 10.59 2.96 33.47
CA HIS A 3 9.89 3.34 32.21
C HIS A 3 8.51 2.70 32.02
N TRP A 4 8.20 1.63 32.76
CA TRP A 4 7.08 0.74 32.43
C TRP A 4 5.74 1.48 32.42
N GLU A 5 5.32 2.01 33.56
CA GLU A 5 4.06 2.74 33.67
C GLU A 5 4.03 3.97 32.76
N VAL A 6 5.10 4.77 32.76
CA VAL A 6 5.19 6.01 31.97
C VAL A 6 4.99 5.73 30.49
N LEU A 7 5.66 4.71 29.93
CA LEU A 7 5.53 4.36 28.52
C LEU A 7 4.13 3.83 28.20
N LEU A 8 3.58 2.95 29.03
CA LEU A 8 2.24 2.40 28.80
C LEU A 8 1.16 3.48 28.86
N ARG A 9 1.21 4.37 29.84
CA ARG A 9 0.27 5.49 29.98
C ARG A 9 0.41 6.47 28.83
N SER A 10 1.65 6.78 28.41
CA SER A 10 1.90 7.63 27.24
C SER A 10 1.25 7.06 25.98
N ARG A 11 1.37 5.75 25.76
CA ARG A 11 0.73 5.07 24.61
C ARG A 11 -0.79 5.13 24.68
N ALA A 12 -1.38 4.95 25.86
CA ALA A 12 -2.82 5.05 26.04
C ALA A 12 -3.35 6.46 25.71
N ILE A 13 -2.66 7.50 26.19
CA ILE A 13 -3.01 8.91 25.99
C ILE A 13 -2.84 9.31 24.51
N GLU A 14 -1.68 9.07 23.91
CA GLU A 14 -1.39 9.57 22.56
C GLU A 14 -2.17 8.85 21.45
N THR A 15 -2.66 7.63 21.72
CA THR A 15 -3.47 6.85 20.79
C THR A 15 -4.95 6.87 21.15
N GLN A 16 -5.32 7.40 22.32
CA GLN A 16 -6.66 7.40 22.88
C GLN A 16 -7.26 5.98 22.83
N CYS A 17 -6.54 5.04 23.42
CA CYS A 17 -6.88 3.61 23.45
C CYS A 17 -6.69 3.06 24.87
N TYR A 18 -7.42 1.99 25.19
CA TYR A 18 -7.02 1.16 26.33
C TYR A 18 -5.68 0.48 26.02
N VAL A 19 -4.81 0.40 27.01
CA VAL A 19 -3.56 -0.38 26.95
C VAL A 19 -3.64 -1.49 27.97
N VAL A 20 -3.59 -2.74 27.50
CA VAL A 20 -3.59 -3.94 28.33
C VAL A 20 -2.18 -4.54 28.27
N ALA A 21 -1.49 -4.60 29.41
CA ALA A 21 -0.11 -5.05 29.48
C ALA A 21 0.03 -6.18 30.52
N ALA A 22 -0.18 -7.42 30.09
CA ALA A 22 0.19 -8.58 30.89
C ALA A 22 1.72 -8.77 30.90
N ALA A 23 2.29 -8.98 32.08
CA ALA A 23 3.73 -8.99 32.28
C ALA A 23 4.21 -10.19 33.09
N GLN A 24 5.48 -10.55 32.88
CA GLN A 24 6.20 -11.48 33.74
C GLN A 24 6.63 -10.78 35.03
N PHE A 25 6.58 -11.49 36.16
CA PHE A 25 6.99 -10.98 37.47
C PHE A 25 8.03 -11.91 38.13
N GLY A 26 8.91 -11.33 38.95
CA GLY A 26 9.80 -12.07 39.83
C GLY A 26 11.04 -12.68 39.14
N LYS A 27 11.72 -13.57 39.86
CA LYS A 27 12.97 -14.20 39.43
C LYS A 27 12.70 -15.47 38.62
N HIS A 28 13.19 -15.48 37.39
CA HIS A 28 13.06 -16.63 36.48
C HIS A 28 14.22 -17.62 36.62
N ASN A 29 15.42 -17.11 36.85
CA ASN A 29 16.63 -17.89 37.11
C ASN A 29 17.68 -17.01 37.81
N SER A 30 18.91 -17.51 37.99
CA SER A 30 19.98 -16.81 38.71
C SER A 30 20.35 -15.44 38.14
N LYS A 31 20.08 -15.17 36.84
CA LYS A 31 20.48 -13.94 36.14
C LYS A 31 19.31 -13.09 35.62
N ARG A 32 18.06 -13.56 35.71
CA ARG A 32 16.90 -12.92 35.09
C ARG A 32 15.78 -12.68 36.10
N VAL A 33 15.39 -11.41 36.23
CA VAL A 33 14.25 -10.94 37.04
C VAL A 33 13.37 -10.04 36.16
N SER A 34 12.06 -10.13 36.30
CA SER A 34 11.10 -9.27 35.62
C SER A 34 10.34 -8.39 36.61
N TYR A 35 9.95 -7.22 36.12
CA TYR A 35 9.35 -6.17 36.94
C TYR A 35 7.91 -6.48 37.38
N GLY A 36 7.14 -7.22 36.56
CA GLY A 36 5.71 -7.41 36.76
C GLY A 36 4.93 -6.15 36.45
N HIS A 37 4.09 -5.72 37.40
CA HIS A 37 3.16 -4.59 37.22
C HIS A 37 2.27 -4.76 35.98
N SER A 38 1.70 -5.96 35.82
CA SER A 38 0.66 -6.20 34.83
C SER A 38 -0.49 -5.23 35.08
N MET A 39 -0.95 -4.49 34.07
CA MET A 39 -1.94 -3.44 34.26
C MET A 39 -2.83 -3.21 33.04
N VAL A 40 -3.96 -2.56 33.28
CA VAL A 40 -4.88 -2.03 32.28
C VAL A 40 -4.98 -0.52 32.47
N ILE A 41 -4.78 0.23 31.39
CA ILE A 41 -4.83 1.69 31.37
C ILE A 41 -5.94 2.13 30.43
N ASP A 42 -6.71 3.14 30.84
CA ASP A 42 -7.79 3.71 30.03
C ASP A 42 -7.30 4.73 28.97
N PRO A 43 -8.15 5.16 28.03
CA PRO A 43 -7.76 6.11 26.99
C PRO A 43 -7.37 7.51 27.48
N TRP A 44 -7.61 7.84 28.75
CA TRP A 44 -7.19 9.08 29.39
C TRP A 44 -5.85 8.93 30.14
N GLY A 45 -5.30 7.71 30.15
CA GLY A 45 -4.05 7.38 30.81
C GLY A 45 -4.20 7.05 32.29
N ALA A 46 -5.39 6.75 32.81
CA ALA A 46 -5.57 6.26 34.18
C ALA A 46 -5.33 4.74 34.24
N VAL A 47 -4.55 4.27 35.22
CA VAL A 47 -4.39 2.83 35.50
C VAL A 47 -5.66 2.36 36.22
N ILE A 48 -6.49 1.58 35.55
CA ILE A 48 -7.80 1.13 36.06
C ILE A 48 -7.77 -0.27 36.67
N ALA A 49 -6.73 -1.05 36.40
CA ALA A 49 -6.44 -2.28 37.10
C ALA A 49 -4.94 -2.56 37.07
N GLN A 50 -4.41 -3.15 38.14
CA GLN A 50 -3.03 -3.59 38.22
C GLN A 50 -2.92 -4.79 39.15
N CYS A 51 -2.11 -5.79 38.79
CA CYS A 51 -1.79 -6.89 39.69
C CYS A 51 -0.88 -6.40 40.83
N SER A 52 -1.10 -6.94 42.03
CA SER A 52 -0.13 -6.85 43.12
C SER A 52 1.16 -7.61 42.78
N ASP A 53 2.22 -7.40 43.55
CA ASP A 53 3.43 -8.20 43.48
C ASP A 53 3.11 -9.67 43.80
N GLY A 54 3.33 -10.55 42.84
CA GLY A 54 3.01 -11.97 42.94
C GLY A 54 2.59 -12.57 41.60
N VAL A 55 2.35 -13.89 41.61
CA VAL A 55 1.71 -14.58 40.49
C VAL A 55 0.20 -14.48 40.71
N ASP A 56 -0.44 -13.56 39.99
CA ASP A 56 -1.86 -13.28 40.15
C ASP A 56 -2.45 -12.59 38.90
N VAL A 57 -3.77 -12.36 38.91
CA VAL A 57 -4.53 -11.68 37.86
C VAL A 57 -5.25 -10.45 38.42
N CYS A 58 -5.55 -9.48 37.56
CA CYS A 58 -6.41 -8.34 37.87
C CYS A 58 -7.54 -8.24 36.85
N PHE A 59 -8.63 -7.58 37.24
CA PHE A 59 -9.84 -7.43 36.41
C PHE A 59 -10.08 -5.95 36.13
N ALA A 60 -10.47 -5.63 34.90
CA ALA A 60 -10.88 -4.31 34.48
C ALA A 60 -12.12 -4.40 33.58
N GLU A 61 -13.04 -3.46 33.75
CA GLU A 61 -14.14 -3.26 32.82
C GLU A 61 -13.77 -2.16 31.82
N ILE A 62 -13.91 -2.42 30.53
CA ILE A 62 -13.61 -1.44 29.48
C ILE A 62 -14.90 -0.85 28.92
N ASN A 63 -14.87 0.45 28.58
CA ASN A 63 -16.00 1.16 28.02
C ASN A 63 -15.63 1.78 26.66
N LEU A 64 -16.12 1.18 25.57
CA LEU A 64 -15.84 1.67 24.23
C LEU A 64 -16.50 3.03 23.94
N ASN A 65 -17.57 3.39 24.65
CA ASN A 65 -18.19 4.72 24.53
C ASN A 65 -17.27 5.82 25.07
N MET A 66 -16.42 5.50 26.06
CA MET A 66 -15.42 6.43 26.58
C MET A 66 -14.37 6.77 25.52
N ILE A 67 -13.92 5.79 24.72
CA ILE A 67 -13.01 6.04 23.59
C ILE A 67 -13.64 7.05 22.63
N LYS A 68 -14.89 6.83 22.24
CA LYS A 68 -15.60 7.72 21.31
C LYS A 68 -15.68 9.14 21.88
N LYS A 69 -16.15 9.27 23.12
CA LYS A 69 -16.26 10.55 23.81
C LYS A 69 -14.93 11.31 23.85
N ILE A 70 -13.85 10.65 24.26
CA ILE A 70 -12.51 11.25 24.35
C ILE A 70 -12.00 11.71 22.98
N ARG A 71 -12.22 10.91 21.93
CA ARG A 71 -11.82 11.27 20.55
C ARG A 71 -12.65 12.40 19.97
N ASP A 72 -13.92 12.53 20.37
CA ASP A 72 -14.79 13.63 19.97
C ASP A 72 -14.40 14.93 20.69
N GLU A 73 -14.12 14.87 22.00
CA GLU A 73 -13.72 16.03 22.81
C GLU A 73 -12.28 16.50 22.51
N MET A 74 -11.37 15.56 22.22
CA MET A 74 -9.96 15.85 21.95
C MET A 74 -9.50 15.13 20.68
N PRO A 75 -9.79 15.65 19.48
CA PRO A 75 -9.55 14.94 18.21
C PRO A 75 -8.09 15.03 17.74
N ILE A 76 -7.12 14.58 18.55
CA ILE A 76 -5.67 14.69 18.27
C ILE A 76 -5.26 14.09 16.92
N MET A 77 -5.95 13.04 16.46
CA MET A 77 -5.67 12.43 15.16
C MET A 77 -6.00 13.36 13.99
N ARG A 78 -6.97 14.27 14.16
CA ARG A 78 -7.31 15.32 13.18
C ARG A 78 -6.37 16.53 13.26
N HIS A 79 -5.68 16.71 14.39
CA HIS A 79 -4.71 17.80 14.58
C HIS A 79 -3.31 17.47 14.05
N ARG A 80 -3.12 16.26 13.50
CA ARG A 80 -1.87 15.89 12.84
C ARG A 80 -1.61 16.79 11.63
N ARG A 81 -0.32 17.01 11.32
CA ARG A 81 0.20 17.83 10.23
C ARG A 81 0.85 16.95 9.17
N PRO A 82 0.06 16.17 8.42
CA PRO A 82 0.59 15.31 7.37
C PRO A 82 1.24 16.10 6.23
N ASP A 83 0.93 17.39 6.10
CA ASP A 83 1.62 18.32 5.22
C ASP A 83 3.08 18.55 5.61
N LEU A 84 3.44 18.39 6.88
CA LEU A 84 4.82 18.57 7.38
C LEU A 84 5.60 17.27 7.49
N TYR A 85 4.95 16.18 7.94
CA TYR A 85 5.62 14.92 8.26
C TYR A 85 5.01 13.69 7.57
N GLY A 86 4.14 13.89 6.56
CA GLY A 86 3.42 12.81 5.89
C GLY A 86 2.34 12.16 6.75
N PHE A 87 1.50 11.31 6.18
CA PHE A 87 0.64 10.48 7.01
C PHE A 87 1.42 9.27 7.50
N LEU A 88 1.33 8.98 8.80
CA LEU A 88 1.80 7.70 9.34
C LEU A 88 0.86 6.61 8.82
N GLN A 89 1.37 5.76 7.95
CA GLN A 89 0.61 4.61 7.47
C GLN A 89 1.21 3.33 8.03
N SER A 90 0.36 2.54 8.69
CA SER A 90 0.70 1.14 8.98
C SER A 90 0.96 0.47 7.65
N TYR A 91 2.13 -0.15 7.50
CA TYR A 91 2.48 -0.95 6.34
C TYR A 91 1.63 -2.23 6.36
N ASN A 92 0.34 -2.10 6.08
CA ASN A 92 -0.48 -3.26 5.77
C ASN A 92 -0.11 -3.64 4.34
N LYS A 93 0.52 -4.82 4.17
CA LYS A 93 0.29 -5.61 2.96
C LYS A 93 -1.23 -5.60 2.80
N GLY A 94 -1.74 -4.83 1.84
CA GLY A 94 -3.13 -4.96 1.47
C GLY A 94 -3.21 -6.36 0.90
N ASN A 95 -3.78 -7.32 1.62
CA ASN A 95 -4.26 -8.50 0.94
C ASN A 95 -5.10 -7.97 -0.22
N ILE A 96 -4.89 -8.53 -1.41
CA ILE A 96 -5.88 -8.39 -2.48
C ILE A 96 -7.12 -9.00 -1.85
N ASP A 97 -8.00 -8.14 -1.34
CA ASP A 97 -9.15 -8.53 -0.56
C ASP A 97 -10.18 -9.15 -1.50
N ASP A 98 -11.22 -9.77 -0.93
CA ASP A 98 -12.35 -10.36 -1.66
C ASP A 98 -13.18 -9.32 -2.45
N THR A 99 -12.67 -8.09 -2.60
CA THR A 99 -13.22 -7.07 -3.49
C THR A 99 -13.14 -7.59 -4.92
N TYR A 100 -14.30 -7.90 -5.52
CA TYR A 100 -14.38 -8.42 -6.89
C TYR A 100 -13.75 -7.47 -7.92
N HIS A 101 -13.80 -6.16 -7.67
CA HIS A 101 -13.37 -5.13 -8.63
C HIS A 101 -12.73 -3.89 -8.00
N TYR A 102 -11.75 -3.32 -8.69
CA TYR A 102 -11.05 -2.08 -8.34
C TYR A 102 -11.37 -0.98 -9.38
N GLN A 103 -11.62 0.25 -8.92
CA GLN A 103 -11.95 1.36 -9.80
C GLN A 103 -10.70 1.96 -10.44
N PHE A 104 -10.70 2.11 -11.76
CA PHE A 104 -9.64 2.80 -12.51
C PHE A 104 -10.25 3.79 -13.51
N GLY A 105 -10.39 5.06 -13.10
CA GLY A 105 -11.13 6.06 -13.88
C GLY A 105 -12.58 5.62 -14.07
N GLN A 106 -13.02 5.44 -15.31
CA GLN A 106 -14.32 4.89 -15.68
C GLN A 106 -14.34 3.35 -15.78
N HIS A 107 -13.19 2.69 -15.65
CA HIS A 107 -13.03 1.25 -15.83
C HIS A 107 -13.06 0.49 -14.50
N SER A 108 -13.45 -0.78 -14.59
CA SER A 108 -13.46 -1.72 -13.48
C SER A 108 -12.40 -2.79 -13.74
N ILE A 109 -11.45 -2.94 -12.81
CA ILE A 109 -10.33 -3.90 -12.89
C ILE A 109 -10.68 -5.09 -12.01
N GLY A 110 -10.69 -6.30 -12.57
CA GLY A 110 -10.99 -7.52 -11.81
C GLY A 110 -9.90 -7.82 -10.78
N CYS A 111 -10.25 -8.38 -9.63
CA CYS A 111 -9.26 -8.79 -8.62
C CYS A 111 -8.21 -9.76 -9.17
N GLY A 112 -8.62 -10.61 -10.14
CA GLY A 112 -7.74 -11.51 -10.87
C GLY A 112 -6.59 -10.79 -11.59
N GLN A 113 -6.77 -9.54 -11.99
CA GLN A 113 -5.83 -8.72 -12.75
C GLN A 113 -4.90 -7.87 -11.86
N VAL A 114 -5.21 -7.75 -10.56
CA VAL A 114 -4.39 -7.03 -9.57
C VAL A 114 -3.36 -7.98 -8.97
N PHE A 115 -2.08 -7.59 -8.95
CA PHE A 115 -1.00 -8.43 -8.43
C PHE A 115 -0.29 -7.87 -7.20
N TYR A 116 -0.47 -6.59 -6.89
CA TYR A 116 0.06 -5.99 -5.66
C TYR A 116 -0.84 -4.88 -5.17
N LYS A 117 -0.96 -4.74 -3.83
CA LYS A 117 -1.83 -3.75 -3.19
C LYS A 117 -1.24 -3.29 -1.86
N THR A 118 -1.43 -2.00 -1.58
CA THR A 118 -1.15 -1.36 -0.30
C THR A 118 -2.45 -0.77 0.27
N ALA A 119 -2.35 0.02 1.33
CA ALA A 119 -3.50 0.74 1.86
C ALA A 119 -4.02 1.85 0.93
N LEU A 120 -3.19 2.39 0.02
CA LEU A 120 -3.54 3.53 -0.84
C LEU A 120 -3.30 3.33 -2.33
N SER A 121 -2.63 2.25 -2.73
CA SER A 121 -2.23 2.02 -4.11
C SER A 121 -2.45 0.56 -4.51
N PHE A 122 -2.54 0.32 -5.80
CA PHE A 122 -2.64 -1.01 -6.36
C PHE A 122 -1.91 -1.07 -7.71
N ALA A 123 -1.42 -2.26 -8.04
CA ALA A 123 -0.73 -2.55 -9.27
C ALA A 123 -1.44 -3.68 -10.01
N PHE A 124 -1.64 -3.50 -11.32
CA PHE A 124 -2.45 -4.37 -12.14
C PHE A 124 -1.88 -4.48 -13.56
N VAL A 125 -2.20 -5.59 -14.22
CA VAL A 125 -1.74 -5.87 -15.57
C VAL A 125 -2.52 -5.04 -16.60
N ASN A 126 -1.89 -4.66 -17.71
CA ASN A 126 -2.54 -3.81 -18.71
C ASN A 126 -3.35 -4.61 -19.75
N ILE A 127 -4.54 -4.15 -20.16
CA ILE A 127 -5.39 -4.86 -21.14
C ILE A 127 -4.81 -4.86 -22.56
N LYS A 128 -4.02 -3.85 -22.90
CA LYS A 128 -3.31 -3.76 -24.17
C LYS A 128 -1.83 -3.45 -23.86
N PRO A 129 -0.85 -4.15 -24.44
CA PRO A 129 0.55 -3.75 -24.36
C PRO A 129 0.98 -2.90 -25.58
N VAL A 130 1.52 -1.71 -25.32
CA VAL A 130 2.22 -0.71 -26.18
C VAL A 130 3.20 -1.31 -27.17
N LEU A 131 3.88 -2.40 -26.84
CA LEU A 131 4.84 -2.99 -27.77
C LEU A 131 4.14 -3.98 -28.70
N PRO A 132 4.17 -3.75 -30.02
CA PRO A 132 3.44 -4.59 -30.94
C PRO A 132 3.96 -6.02 -30.92
N ALA A 133 3.04 -6.98 -31.01
CA ALA A 133 3.29 -8.38 -31.35
C ALA A 133 3.91 -8.59 -32.76
N ILE A 134 4.54 -7.56 -33.34
CA ILE A 134 5.11 -7.55 -34.69
C ILE A 134 6.47 -8.25 -34.75
N LEU A 135 7.12 -8.49 -33.61
CA LEU A 135 8.23 -9.43 -33.53
C LEU A 135 7.71 -10.76 -32.99
N HIS A 136 7.18 -11.61 -33.88
CA HIS A 136 6.71 -12.99 -33.65
C HIS A 136 7.74 -13.94 -32.99
N PHE A 137 8.90 -13.43 -32.58
CA PHE A 137 10.03 -14.19 -32.03
C PHE A 137 10.56 -13.67 -30.68
N LEU A 138 9.99 -12.59 -30.13
CA LEU A 138 10.37 -12.08 -28.81
C LEU A 138 9.15 -12.08 -27.90
N GLU A 139 9.27 -12.75 -26.76
CA GLU A 139 8.30 -12.79 -25.67
C GLU A 139 7.67 -11.39 -25.48
N LEU A 140 6.34 -11.29 -25.57
CA LEU A 140 5.57 -10.06 -25.37
C LEU A 140 6.12 -9.33 -24.13
N GLN A 141 6.71 -8.15 -24.33
CA GLN A 141 7.07 -7.26 -23.23
C GLN A 141 5.78 -6.61 -22.74
N THR A 142 5.15 -7.27 -21.77
CA THR A 142 4.00 -6.71 -21.08
C THR A 142 4.52 -5.75 -20.01
N TYR A 143 3.81 -4.64 -19.86
CA TYR A 143 4.09 -3.67 -18.81
C TYR A 143 2.83 -3.47 -18.00
N VAL A 144 3.03 -3.04 -16.77
CA VAL A 144 1.99 -2.97 -15.75
C VAL A 144 1.69 -1.53 -15.40
N LEU A 145 0.55 -1.32 -14.77
CA LEU A 145 0.12 -0.03 -14.27
C LEU A 145 0.15 -0.03 -12.74
N VAL A 146 0.53 1.10 -12.16
CA VAL A 146 0.43 1.36 -10.71
C VAL A 146 -0.37 2.63 -10.50
N SER A 147 -1.41 2.56 -9.68
CA SER A 147 -2.37 3.66 -9.49
C SER A 147 -2.78 3.78 -8.02
N SER A 148 -3.27 4.95 -7.64
CA SER A 148 -3.89 5.17 -6.33
C SER A 148 -5.24 4.46 -6.24
N LEU A 149 -5.64 3.95 -5.08
CA LEU A 149 -6.98 3.37 -4.89
C LEU A 149 -8.08 4.44 -4.98
N ARG A 150 -7.80 5.67 -4.55
CA ARG A 150 -8.69 6.81 -4.76
C ARG A 150 -8.53 7.32 -6.20
N PRO A 151 -9.61 7.53 -6.97
CA PRO A 151 -9.57 7.99 -8.35
C PRO A 151 -9.20 9.48 -8.48
N ALA A 152 -7.96 9.84 -8.12
CA ALA A 152 -7.40 11.17 -8.30
C ALA A 152 -7.09 11.41 -9.78
N LYS A 153 -7.55 12.51 -10.38
CA LYS A 153 -7.41 12.76 -11.82
C LYS A 153 -5.99 13.21 -12.19
N ARG A 154 -5.43 14.10 -11.37
CA ARG A 154 -4.10 14.69 -11.55
C ARG A 154 -3.14 14.25 -10.45
N PHE A 155 -1.85 14.22 -10.74
CA PHE A 155 -0.82 13.89 -9.75
C PHE A 155 -0.84 14.90 -8.58
N SER A 156 -1.14 16.16 -8.86
CA SER A 156 -1.32 17.21 -7.84
C SER A 156 -2.55 17.04 -6.95
N ASP A 157 -3.51 16.18 -7.34
CA ASP A 157 -4.70 15.90 -6.53
C ASP A 157 -4.42 14.87 -5.42
N LEU A 158 -3.24 14.22 -5.45
CA LEU A 158 -2.82 13.25 -4.45
C LEU A 158 -2.41 13.94 -3.14
N THR A 159 -2.79 13.33 -2.02
CA THR A 159 -2.26 13.71 -0.71
C THR A 159 -0.80 13.29 -0.57
N SER A 160 -0.06 13.89 0.35
CA SER A 160 1.34 13.54 0.61
C SER A 160 1.55 12.04 0.95
N ALA A 161 0.56 11.39 1.57
CA ALA A 161 0.65 9.95 1.82
C ALA A 161 0.37 9.11 0.59
N GLU A 162 -0.57 9.50 -0.25
CA GLU A 162 -0.78 8.80 -1.52
C GLU A 162 0.44 8.94 -2.42
N VAL A 163 1.06 10.12 -2.48
CA VAL A 163 2.32 10.31 -3.22
C VAL A 163 3.42 9.38 -2.67
N ALA A 164 3.60 9.32 -1.35
CA ALA A 164 4.62 8.49 -0.73
C ALA A 164 4.36 6.99 -0.95
N ASP A 165 3.14 6.53 -0.69
CA ASP A 165 2.74 5.13 -0.87
C ASP A 165 2.80 4.72 -2.34
N LEU A 166 2.30 5.54 -3.27
CA LEU A 166 2.33 5.29 -4.70
C LEU A 166 3.78 5.21 -5.21
N SER A 167 4.67 6.10 -4.78
CA SER A 167 6.08 6.09 -5.17
C SER A 167 6.79 4.83 -4.66
N LEU A 168 6.53 4.42 -3.42
CA LEU A 168 7.07 3.17 -2.85
C LEU A 168 6.48 1.94 -3.53
N CYS A 169 5.20 1.97 -3.90
CA CYS A 169 4.54 0.92 -4.66
C CYS A 169 5.19 0.78 -6.04
N VAL A 170 5.37 1.88 -6.78
CA VAL A 170 6.09 1.94 -8.06
C VAL A 170 7.48 1.34 -7.93
N GLN A 171 8.28 1.74 -6.92
CA GLN A 171 9.62 1.20 -6.71
C GLN A 171 9.63 -0.32 -6.50
N ARG A 172 8.66 -0.86 -5.76
CA ARG A 172 8.55 -2.31 -5.52
C ARG A 172 8.13 -3.06 -6.78
N VAL A 173 7.14 -2.52 -7.48
CA VAL A 173 6.65 -3.08 -8.76
C VAL A 173 7.77 -3.09 -9.80
N CYS A 174 8.56 -2.02 -9.90
CA CYS A 174 9.73 -1.96 -10.76
C CYS A 174 10.67 -3.16 -10.57
N ARG A 175 11.03 -3.48 -9.32
CA ARG A 175 11.91 -4.62 -9.01
C ARG A 175 11.29 -5.96 -9.42
N ALA A 176 9.99 -6.14 -9.15
CA ALA A 176 9.29 -7.37 -9.49
C ALA A 176 9.19 -7.57 -11.02
N VAL A 177 8.80 -6.51 -11.74
CA VAL A 177 8.61 -6.51 -13.19
C VAL A 177 9.95 -6.70 -13.91
N GLU A 178 11.01 -5.99 -13.52
CA GLU A 178 12.34 -6.17 -14.11
C GLU A 178 12.84 -7.62 -13.93
N ALA A 179 12.68 -8.18 -12.73
CA ALA A 179 13.08 -9.56 -12.44
C ALA A 179 12.23 -10.59 -13.22
N HIS A 180 10.90 -10.39 -13.27
CA HIS A 180 9.97 -11.32 -13.92
C HIS A 180 10.17 -11.37 -15.43
N PHE A 181 10.24 -10.21 -16.07
CA PHE A 181 10.42 -10.12 -17.52
C PHE A 181 11.88 -10.19 -17.97
N LYS A 182 12.82 -10.41 -17.03
CA LYS A 182 14.26 -10.46 -17.27
C LYS A 182 14.74 -9.20 -18.01
N GLY A 183 14.20 -8.05 -17.62
CA GLY A 183 14.64 -6.74 -18.09
C GLY A 183 16.01 -6.38 -17.50
N THR A 184 16.72 -5.49 -18.16
CA THR A 184 17.99 -4.91 -17.66
C THR A 184 17.85 -3.43 -17.31
N SER A 185 16.70 -2.83 -17.60
CA SER A 185 16.37 -1.44 -17.35
C SER A 185 14.85 -1.28 -17.31
N LEU A 186 14.37 -0.10 -16.92
CA LEU A 186 12.94 0.23 -16.87
C LEU A 186 12.69 1.62 -17.47
N THR A 187 11.56 1.77 -18.17
CA THR A 187 10.96 3.08 -18.43
C THR A 187 9.78 3.24 -17.47
N ILE A 188 9.80 4.30 -16.67
CA ILE A 188 8.72 4.68 -15.76
C ILE A 188 8.13 5.98 -16.30
N ALA A 189 6.85 5.96 -16.68
CA ALA A 189 6.19 7.12 -17.27
C ALA A 189 4.88 7.43 -16.55
N VAL A 190 4.53 8.72 -16.48
CA VAL A 190 3.24 9.22 -16.03
C VAL A 190 2.76 10.29 -17.00
N GLN A 191 1.51 10.17 -17.44
CA GLN A 191 0.84 11.16 -18.29
C GLN A 191 -0.16 11.91 -17.41
N ASP A 192 0.26 13.06 -16.87
CA ASP A 192 -0.54 13.91 -15.98
C ASP A 192 -1.28 15.02 -16.75
N GLY A 193 -2.47 14.69 -17.27
CA GLY A 193 -3.37 15.61 -17.99
C GLY A 193 -3.49 15.33 -19.49
N PRO A 194 -4.52 15.86 -20.17
CA PRO A 194 -4.85 15.52 -21.56
C PRO A 194 -3.70 15.78 -22.56
N ASP A 195 -3.01 16.93 -22.44
CA ASP A 195 -1.92 17.32 -23.34
C ASP A 195 -0.65 16.46 -23.17
N SER A 196 -0.58 15.68 -22.09
CA SER A 196 0.49 14.70 -21.87
C SER A 196 0.14 13.31 -22.43
N GLY A 197 -1.05 13.14 -23.02
CA GLY A 197 -1.54 11.87 -23.55
C GLY A 197 -2.40 11.06 -22.58
N GLN A 198 -2.80 11.61 -21.42
CA GLN A 198 -3.63 10.90 -20.44
C GLN A 198 -4.99 10.52 -21.03
N THR A 199 -5.30 9.22 -21.07
CA THR A 199 -6.55 8.69 -21.64
C THR A 199 -7.59 8.31 -20.58
N VAL A 200 -7.13 7.85 -19.42
CA VAL A 200 -7.96 7.57 -18.23
C VAL A 200 -7.71 8.65 -17.19
N GLU A 201 -8.77 9.36 -16.78
CA GLU A 201 -8.72 10.43 -15.76
C GLU A 201 -8.51 9.87 -14.35
N HIS A 202 -7.41 9.15 -14.16
CA HIS A 202 -6.96 8.61 -12.89
C HIS A 202 -5.43 8.52 -12.96
N VAL A 203 -4.70 9.03 -11.98
CA VAL A 203 -3.23 8.92 -11.92
C VAL A 203 -2.81 7.45 -12.03
N HIS A 204 -1.96 7.16 -13.01
CA HIS A 204 -1.31 5.86 -13.17
C HIS A 204 0.10 6.02 -13.71
N PHE A 205 0.99 5.17 -13.22
CA PHE A 205 2.35 5.03 -13.69
C PHE A 205 2.43 3.81 -14.60
N HIS A 206 3.02 3.99 -15.77
CA HIS A 206 3.38 2.91 -16.69
C HIS A 206 4.78 2.40 -16.31
N ILE A 207 4.91 1.10 -16.03
CA ILE A 207 6.17 0.47 -15.63
C ILE A 207 6.61 -0.54 -16.70
N LEU A 208 7.47 -0.09 -17.61
CA LEU A 208 7.90 -0.86 -18.79
C LEU A 208 9.28 -1.49 -18.56
N PRO A 209 9.41 -2.82 -18.45
CA PRO A 209 10.71 -3.48 -18.45
C PRO A 209 11.36 -3.35 -19.84
N ARG A 210 12.65 -3.03 -19.85
CA ARG A 210 13.42 -2.78 -21.07
C ARG A 210 14.53 -3.80 -21.25
N LYS A 211 14.79 -4.17 -22.50
CA LYS A 211 15.90 -5.03 -22.94
C LYS A 211 16.69 -4.31 -24.04
N PRO A 212 17.98 -4.63 -24.24
CA PRO A 212 18.73 -4.05 -25.35
C PRO A 212 18.02 -4.26 -26.70
N ALA A 213 17.87 -3.18 -27.47
CA ALA A 213 17.24 -3.16 -28.79
C ALA A 213 15.77 -3.65 -28.83
N ASP A 214 15.03 -3.51 -27.72
CA ASP A 214 13.59 -3.78 -27.68
C ASP A 214 12.75 -2.80 -28.51
N ILE A 215 13.21 -1.56 -28.66
CA ILE A 215 12.63 -0.53 -29.51
C ILE A 215 13.74 0.01 -30.44
N PRO A 216 13.51 0.13 -31.76
CA PRO A 216 14.52 0.61 -32.71
C PRO A 216 15.11 1.98 -32.35
N ASN A 217 14.25 2.96 -32.00
CA ASN A 217 14.66 4.24 -31.44
C ASN A 217 14.08 4.38 -30.03
N ASN A 218 14.93 4.61 -29.03
CA ASN A 218 14.50 4.62 -27.63
C ASN A 218 13.40 5.67 -27.35
N ASP A 219 13.42 6.81 -28.03
CA ASP A 219 12.43 7.89 -27.83
C ASP A 219 11.06 7.58 -28.47
N ASP A 220 10.96 6.55 -29.31
CA ASP A 220 9.65 6.13 -29.85
C ASP A 220 8.72 5.65 -28.73
N VAL A 221 9.26 5.22 -27.57
CA VAL A 221 8.46 4.79 -26.41
C VAL A 221 7.40 5.81 -25.99
N TYR A 222 7.69 7.11 -26.10
CA TYR A 222 6.74 8.17 -25.75
C TYR A 222 5.59 8.26 -26.76
N ARG A 223 5.89 8.08 -28.05
CA ARG A 223 4.87 8.07 -29.10
C ARG A 223 3.97 6.86 -28.92
N GLU A 224 4.55 5.68 -28.72
CA GLU A 224 3.79 4.44 -28.56
C GLU A 224 2.91 4.50 -27.29
N LEU A 225 3.40 5.07 -26.17
CA LEU A 225 2.58 5.30 -24.97
C LEU A 225 1.40 6.26 -25.20
N ALA A 226 1.58 7.31 -25.99
CA ALA A 226 0.53 8.28 -26.26
C ALA A 226 -0.56 7.75 -27.21
N THR A 227 -0.21 6.87 -28.15
CA THR A 227 -1.13 6.37 -29.18
C THR A 227 -1.87 5.11 -28.78
N HIS A 228 -1.24 4.25 -27.97
CA HIS A 228 -1.72 2.91 -27.67
C HIS A 228 -3.12 2.86 -27.03
N ASP A 229 -3.46 3.86 -26.23
CA ASP A 229 -4.76 3.92 -25.55
C ASP A 229 -5.87 4.54 -26.42
N GLN A 230 -5.52 5.19 -27.53
CA GLN A 230 -6.46 5.90 -28.41
C GLN A 230 -7.14 4.98 -29.45
N ASP A 231 -6.63 3.77 -29.64
CA ASP A 231 -7.11 2.88 -30.71
C ASP A 231 -8.47 2.23 -30.38
N ILE A 232 -9.50 2.61 -31.15
CA ILE A 232 -10.92 2.19 -31.00
C ILE A 232 -11.14 0.76 -31.52
N GLN A 233 -10.28 0.28 -32.43
CA GLN A 233 -10.43 -1.05 -33.02
C GLN A 233 -9.81 -2.08 -32.09
N ALA A 234 -10.57 -3.12 -31.70
CA ALA A 234 -10.22 -4.13 -30.68
C ALA A 234 -9.04 -5.07 -31.05
N ILE A 235 -8.19 -4.66 -31.99
CA ILE A 235 -7.02 -5.38 -32.46
C ILE A 235 -5.98 -5.32 -31.33
N ASN A 236 -5.55 -6.48 -30.81
CA ASN A 236 -4.53 -6.65 -29.75
C ASN A 236 -4.96 -6.48 -28.28
N ARG A 237 -6.25 -6.62 -27.93
CA ARG A 237 -6.65 -6.74 -26.51
C ARG A 237 -6.34 -8.14 -25.97
N ARG A 238 -5.71 -8.20 -24.79
CA ARG A 238 -5.45 -9.47 -24.08
C ARG A 238 -6.73 -10.07 -23.52
N SER A 239 -6.77 -11.40 -23.45
CA SER A 239 -7.88 -12.10 -22.81
C SER A 239 -7.83 -11.93 -21.28
N GLU A 240 -8.97 -12.04 -20.62
CA GLU A 240 -9.02 -12.01 -19.15
C GLU A 240 -8.21 -13.15 -18.53
N GLU A 241 -8.25 -14.33 -19.13
CA GLU A 241 -7.49 -15.50 -18.67
C GLU A 241 -5.97 -15.26 -18.73
N GLU A 242 -5.48 -14.64 -19.81
CA GLU A 242 -4.08 -14.26 -19.97
C GLU A 242 -3.65 -13.24 -18.91
N MET A 243 -4.45 -12.18 -18.71
CA MET A 243 -4.19 -11.16 -17.70
C MET A 243 -4.18 -11.75 -16.28
N ASN A 244 -5.14 -12.62 -15.96
CA ASN A 244 -5.22 -13.25 -14.65
C ASN A 244 -4.01 -14.16 -14.37
N ARG A 245 -3.50 -14.84 -15.41
CA ARG A 245 -2.30 -15.67 -15.32
C ARG A 245 -1.05 -14.84 -15.04
N GLU A 246 -0.82 -13.78 -15.82
CA GLU A 246 0.30 -12.85 -15.61
C GLU A 246 0.26 -12.22 -14.21
N ALA A 247 -0.91 -11.76 -13.78
CA ALA A 247 -1.08 -11.20 -12.45
C ALA A 247 -0.78 -12.25 -11.35
N ALA A 248 -1.20 -13.51 -11.53
CA ALA A 248 -0.89 -14.58 -10.59
C ALA A 248 0.62 -14.85 -10.50
N GLU A 249 1.33 -14.84 -11.63
CA GLU A 249 2.80 -15.00 -11.65
C GLU A 249 3.49 -13.83 -10.94
N LEU A 250 3.09 -12.59 -11.23
CA LEU A 250 3.65 -11.40 -10.59
C LEU A 250 3.38 -11.34 -9.08
N ARG A 251 2.27 -11.88 -8.58
CA ARG A 251 1.98 -11.94 -7.12
C ARG A 251 3.08 -12.65 -6.32
N HIS A 252 3.78 -13.62 -6.93
CA HIS A 252 4.81 -14.40 -6.25
C HIS A 252 6.00 -13.55 -5.78
N TYR A 253 6.23 -12.39 -6.41
CA TYR A 253 7.32 -11.46 -6.05
C TYR A 253 7.01 -10.62 -4.81
N PHE A 254 5.77 -10.68 -4.31
CA PHE A 254 5.31 -9.87 -3.18
C PHE A 254 4.90 -10.73 -1.97
N LEU A 255 5.06 -12.05 -2.05
CA LEU A 255 4.83 -12.98 -0.95
C LEU A 255 5.92 -12.88 0.12
#